data_AF-A0A945V8D1-F1
#
_entry.id   AF-A0A945V8D1-F1
#
_cell.length_a   1.000
_cell.length_b   1.000
_cell.length_c   1.000
_cell.angle_alpha   90.00
_cell.angle_beta   90.00
_cell.angle_gamma   90.00
#
_symmetry.space_group_name_H-M   'P 1'
#
loop_
_entity.id
_entity.type
_entity.pdbx_description
1 polymer ?
#
loop_
_entity_poly.entity_id
_entity_poly.type
_entity_poly.pdbx_seq_one_letter_code
_entity_poly.pdbx_strand_id
1 'polypeptide(L)'
;MFSDRVYTDYDSLLPVAEELGLTVQTSDWVTRESAGYNTLLDKPELLQAIFSAESLDEKRNTEAFEVQPKTLVAARVIEYALEEDMAFDDVAGEVKDFLKSQGALDKAVAEGESALAALEVGQEVEGAEWSNPGMVTLVKRQGLHPEGLRAVFGVSKDTLPAHVGMPIDDGRYVVFRVSKIVDLEEVTEDDLNTAKNQLEQMMQQQQMSAYIASLREKANVRINSDAIGLDGLSN
;
A
#
# COMPACT_ATOMS: atom_id res chain seq x y z
N MET A 1 -16.48 21.13 27.56
CA MET A 1 -17.92 20.88 27.36
C MET A 1 -18.18 19.45 26.91
N PHE A 2 -17.80 19.01 25.70
CA PHE A 2 -18.03 17.62 25.28
C PHE A 2 -17.35 16.61 26.23
N SER A 3 -16.04 16.77 26.48
CA SER A 3 -15.28 15.88 27.37
C SER A 3 -15.86 15.79 28.79
N ASP A 4 -16.26 16.93 29.36
CA ASP A 4 -16.85 16.98 30.71
C ASP A 4 -18.21 16.28 30.77
N ARG A 5 -19.02 16.45 29.71
CA ARG A 5 -20.36 15.85 29.62
C ARG A 5 -20.30 14.35 29.46
N VAL A 6 -19.49 13.83 28.54
CA VAL A 6 -19.29 12.38 28.35
C VAL A 6 -18.83 11.71 29.64
N TYR A 7 -17.96 12.37 30.41
CA TYR A 7 -17.50 11.88 31.70
C TYR A 7 -18.57 11.92 32.79
N THR A 8 -19.40 12.98 32.82
CA THR A 8 -20.46 13.15 33.83
C THR A 8 -21.62 12.19 33.57
N ASP A 9 -22.07 12.10 32.32
CA ASP A 9 -23.14 11.21 31.86
C ASP A 9 -22.56 9.84 31.47
N TYR A 10 -21.80 9.22 32.37
CA TYR A 10 -20.97 8.03 32.09
C TYR A 10 -21.75 6.79 31.63
N ASP A 11 -23.06 6.75 31.87
CA ASP A 11 -23.94 5.61 31.59
C ASP A 11 -24.71 5.73 30.26
N SER A 12 -24.58 6.85 29.52
CA SER A 12 -25.21 7.00 28.19
C SER A 12 -24.57 8.12 27.36
N LEU A 13 -24.51 7.94 26.04
CA LEU A 13 -24.11 9.00 25.10
C LEU A 13 -25.30 9.87 24.63
N LEU A 14 -26.53 9.44 24.89
CA LEU A 14 -27.74 10.14 24.42
C LEU A 14 -27.89 11.57 24.99
N PRO A 15 -27.70 11.83 26.29
CA PRO A 15 -27.85 13.18 26.84
C PRO A 15 -26.89 14.19 26.20
N VAL A 16 -25.64 13.76 25.98
CA VAL A 16 -24.60 14.56 25.34
C VAL A 16 -24.92 14.81 23.86
N ALA A 17 -25.41 13.78 23.17
CA ALA A 17 -25.81 13.89 21.77
C ALA A 17 -26.99 14.86 21.59
N GLU A 18 -28.02 14.79 22.44
CA GLU A 18 -29.17 15.69 22.39
C GLU A 18 -28.78 17.14 22.71
N GLU A 19 -27.95 17.38 23.73
CA GLU A 19 -27.50 18.73 24.12
C GLU A 19 -26.67 19.40 23.01
N LEU A 20 -25.87 18.62 22.28
CA LEU A 20 -25.00 19.12 21.21
C LEU A 20 -25.61 18.99 19.80
N GLY A 21 -26.83 18.45 19.68
CA GLY A 21 -27.48 18.20 18.40
C GLY A 21 -26.75 17.18 17.51
N LEU A 22 -26.06 16.22 18.12
CA LEU A 22 -25.33 15.13 17.45
C LEU A 22 -26.20 13.86 17.36
N THR A 23 -25.80 12.95 16.47
CA THR A 23 -26.41 11.62 16.35
C THR A 23 -25.43 10.56 16.86
N VAL A 24 -25.91 9.67 17.73
CA VAL A 24 -25.13 8.49 18.16
C VAL A 24 -24.98 7.54 16.98
N GLN A 25 -23.75 7.14 16.67
CA GLN A 25 -23.44 6.18 15.61
C GLN A 25 -23.04 4.84 16.23
N THR A 26 -23.43 3.74 15.57
CA THR A 26 -23.03 2.38 15.95
C THR A 26 -22.00 1.88 14.95
N SER A 27 -20.84 1.44 15.44
CA SER A 27 -19.82 0.79 14.61
C SER A 27 -20.11 -0.69 14.43
N ASP A 28 -19.46 -1.31 13.44
CA ASP A 28 -19.28 -2.75 13.39
C ASP A 28 -18.33 -3.22 14.51
N TRP A 29 -18.01 -4.52 14.54
CA TRP A 29 -17.04 -5.10 15.45
C TRP A 29 -15.67 -4.45 15.33
N VAL A 30 -15.05 -4.19 16.48
CA VAL A 30 -13.72 -3.59 16.62
C VAL A 30 -12.84 -4.59 17.35
N THR A 31 -11.55 -4.65 17.03
CA THR A 31 -10.56 -5.44 17.76
C THR A 31 -9.64 -4.54 18.58
N ARG A 32 -8.83 -5.12 19.48
CA ARG A 32 -7.84 -4.34 20.25
C ARG A 32 -6.78 -3.68 19.36
N GLU A 33 -6.60 -4.18 18.14
CA GLU A 33 -5.57 -3.73 17.20
C GLU A 33 -6.11 -2.77 16.14
N SER A 34 -7.38 -2.90 15.75
CA SER A 34 -7.98 -2.03 14.74
C SER A 34 -9.51 -1.94 14.83
N ALA A 35 -10.04 -0.79 14.42
CA ALA A 35 -11.48 -0.57 14.17
C ALA A 35 -11.89 -0.83 12.70
N GLY A 36 -11.09 -1.58 11.95
CA GLY A 36 -11.36 -1.91 10.56
C GLY A 36 -11.41 -0.66 9.68
N TYR A 37 -12.51 -0.45 8.97
CA TYR A 37 -12.69 0.72 8.09
C TYR A 37 -13.05 2.02 8.84
N ASN A 38 -13.33 1.96 10.15
CA ASN A 38 -13.70 3.13 10.93
C ASN A 38 -12.48 3.86 11.49
N THR A 39 -11.90 4.73 10.67
CA THR A 39 -10.70 5.51 11.02
C THR A 39 -10.90 6.46 12.20
N LEU A 40 -12.14 6.78 12.58
CA LEU A 40 -12.44 7.60 13.76
C LEU A 40 -12.29 6.83 15.08
N LEU A 41 -12.35 5.50 15.04
CA LEU A 41 -12.15 4.65 16.23
C LEU A 41 -10.75 4.03 16.29
N ASP A 42 -9.99 4.10 15.19
CA ASP A 42 -8.69 3.43 15.02
C ASP A 42 -7.52 4.12 15.74
N LYS A 43 -7.81 5.05 16.66
CA LYS A 43 -6.78 5.70 17.49
C LYS A 43 -6.34 4.76 18.61
N PRO A 44 -5.04 4.45 18.76
CA PRO A 44 -4.57 3.47 19.75
C PRO A 44 -5.03 3.73 21.18
N GLU A 45 -5.02 4.99 21.63
CA GLU A 45 -5.44 5.35 22.99
C GLU A 45 -6.95 5.17 23.18
N LEU A 46 -7.75 5.42 22.14
CA LEU A 46 -9.19 5.21 22.17
C LEU A 46 -9.52 3.71 22.17
N LEU A 47 -8.84 2.91 21.32
CA LEU A 47 -8.98 1.45 21.34
C LEU A 47 -8.65 0.89 22.73
N GLN A 48 -7.55 1.34 23.33
CA GLN A 48 -7.18 0.93 24.70
C GLN A 48 -8.28 1.27 25.72
N ALA A 49 -8.89 2.46 25.62
CA ALA A 49 -9.98 2.86 26.49
C ALA A 49 -11.25 2.01 26.27
N ILE A 50 -11.62 1.71 25.02
CA ILE A 50 -12.78 0.87 24.68
C ILE A 50 -12.65 -0.53 25.31
N PHE A 51 -11.45 -1.11 25.31
CA PHE A 51 -11.18 -2.42 25.89
C PHE A 51 -10.67 -2.38 27.34
N SER A 52 -10.87 -1.27 28.04
CA SER A 52 -10.59 -1.14 29.47
C SER A 52 -11.67 -1.82 30.32
N ALA A 53 -11.34 -2.19 31.56
CA ALA A 53 -12.31 -2.79 32.48
C ALA A 53 -13.51 -1.87 32.74
N GLU A 54 -13.31 -0.55 32.78
CA GLU A 54 -14.40 0.42 32.97
C GLU A 54 -15.39 0.42 31.80
N SER A 55 -14.91 0.30 30.57
CA SER A 55 -15.77 0.23 29.39
C SER A 55 -16.38 -1.15 29.16
N LEU A 56 -15.64 -2.23 29.46
CA LEU A 56 -16.12 -3.60 29.26
C LEU A 56 -17.07 -4.08 30.37
N ASP A 57 -16.68 -3.89 31.63
CA ASP A 57 -17.38 -4.43 32.81
C ASP A 57 -18.43 -3.46 33.34
N GLU A 58 -18.03 -2.19 33.54
CA GLU A 58 -18.95 -1.16 34.07
C GLU A 58 -19.79 -0.50 32.98
N LYS A 59 -19.56 -0.84 31.71
CA LYS A 59 -20.21 -0.24 30.54
C LYS A 59 -20.18 1.28 30.64
N ARG A 60 -19.04 1.88 31.02
CA ARG A 60 -18.88 3.33 31.01
C ARG A 60 -18.53 3.85 29.62
N ASN A 61 -18.94 5.07 29.35
CA ASN A 61 -18.41 5.83 28.22
C ASN A 61 -16.89 5.99 28.39
N THR A 62 -16.14 5.92 27.30
CA THR A 62 -14.72 6.30 27.30
C THR A 62 -14.59 7.79 27.54
N GLU A 63 -13.39 8.22 27.92
CA GLU A 63 -13.03 9.63 27.82
C GLU A 63 -13.15 10.13 26.37
N ALA A 64 -13.21 11.45 26.21
CA ALA A 64 -13.22 12.07 24.88
C ALA A 64 -11.79 12.15 24.32
N PHE A 65 -11.53 11.41 23.25
CA PHE A 65 -10.25 11.41 22.56
C PHE A 65 -10.31 12.28 21.31
N GLU A 66 -9.29 13.10 21.10
CA GLU A 66 -9.13 13.82 19.84
C GLU A 66 -8.54 12.85 18.79
N VAL A 67 -9.37 12.42 17.84
CA VAL A 67 -8.99 11.41 16.82
C VAL A 67 -8.51 12.05 15.52
N GLN A 68 -8.94 13.29 15.28
CA GLN A 68 -8.48 14.16 14.20
C GLN A 68 -8.52 15.59 14.73
N PRO A 69 -7.83 16.55 14.08
CA PRO A 69 -7.83 17.94 14.53
C PRO A 69 -9.24 18.48 14.69
N LYS A 70 -9.56 18.98 15.90
CA LYS A 70 -10.89 19.50 16.28
C LYS A 70 -12.02 18.46 16.24
N THR A 71 -11.70 17.17 16.23
CA THR A 71 -12.68 16.07 16.23
C THR A 71 -12.47 15.22 17.46
N LEU A 72 -13.38 15.36 18.42
CA LEU A 72 -13.43 14.56 19.64
C LEU A 72 -14.41 13.40 19.47
N VAL A 73 -13.98 12.22 19.86
CA VAL A 73 -14.79 11.00 19.85
C VAL A 73 -14.76 10.36 21.23
N ALA A 74 -15.92 9.91 21.68
CA ALA A 74 -16.08 9.04 22.82
C ALA A 74 -16.91 7.84 22.40
N ALA A 75 -16.62 6.68 22.97
CA ALA A 75 -17.25 5.42 22.64
C ALA A 75 -17.92 4.81 23.87
N ARG A 76 -18.91 3.95 23.63
CA ARG A 76 -19.55 3.13 24.66
C ARG A 76 -19.69 1.71 24.11
N VAL A 77 -19.23 0.74 24.88
CA VAL A 77 -19.31 -0.67 24.48
C VAL A 77 -20.75 -1.16 24.66
N ILE A 78 -21.40 -1.51 23.54
CA ILE A 78 -22.76 -2.08 23.55
C ILE A 78 -22.70 -3.59 23.75
N GLU A 79 -21.79 -4.25 23.05
CA GLU A 79 -21.58 -5.70 23.08
C GLU A 79 -20.09 -6.01 23.14
N TYR A 80 -19.71 -7.07 23.85
CA TYR A 80 -18.33 -7.53 23.95
C TYR A 80 -18.30 -9.04 23.78
N ALA A 81 -17.60 -9.50 22.75
CA ALA A 81 -17.30 -10.91 22.53
C ALA A 81 -15.87 -11.19 22.99
N LEU A 82 -15.66 -12.31 23.67
CA LEU A 82 -14.33 -12.80 23.97
C LEU A 82 -13.65 -13.25 22.68
N GLU A 83 -12.32 -13.20 22.65
CA GLU A 83 -11.54 -13.77 21.57
C GLU A 83 -11.78 -15.29 21.55
N GLU A 84 -12.55 -15.73 20.57
CA GLU A 84 -12.78 -17.14 20.28
C GLU A 84 -12.26 -17.42 18.87
N ASP A 85 -11.67 -18.61 18.70
CA ASP A 85 -11.36 -19.10 17.36
C ASP A 85 -12.66 -19.14 16.56
N MET A 86 -12.74 -18.35 15.49
CA MET A 86 -13.89 -18.41 14.59
C MET A 86 -14.10 -19.85 14.14
N ALA A 87 -15.34 -20.32 14.17
CA ALA A 87 -15.62 -21.67 13.72
C ALA A 87 -15.18 -21.80 12.24
N PHE A 88 -14.64 -22.97 11.88
CA PHE A 88 -14.21 -23.20 10.50
C PHE A 88 -15.33 -22.88 9.50
N ASP A 89 -16.59 -23.17 9.84
CA ASP A 89 -17.74 -22.88 8.99
C ASP A 89 -17.92 -21.39 8.70
N ASP A 90 -17.55 -20.50 9.63
CA ASP A 90 -17.68 -19.05 9.48
C ASP A 90 -16.59 -18.47 8.56
N VAL A 91 -15.38 -19.05 8.59
CA VAL A 91 -14.23 -18.60 7.78
C VAL A 91 -13.96 -19.45 6.54
N ALA A 92 -14.66 -20.57 6.36
CA ALA A 92 -14.41 -21.53 5.28
C ALA A 92 -14.51 -20.89 3.90
N GLY A 93 -15.43 -19.94 3.71
CA GLY A 93 -15.58 -19.20 2.45
C GLY A 93 -14.33 -18.39 2.09
N GLU A 94 -13.85 -17.58 3.04
CA GLU A 94 -12.67 -16.74 2.88
C GLU A 94 -11.40 -17.57 2.69
N VAL A 95 -11.20 -18.59 3.52
CA VAL A 95 -10.06 -19.52 3.41
C VAL A 95 -10.06 -20.23 2.06
N LYS A 96 -11.23 -20.66 1.57
CA LYS A 96 -11.35 -21.31 0.27
C LYS A 96 -10.98 -20.36 -0.87
N ASP A 97 -11.40 -19.11 -0.81
CA ASP A 97 -11.11 -18.15 -1.87
C ASP A 97 -9.63 -17.71 -1.84
N PHE A 98 -9.05 -17.58 -0.65
CA PHE A 98 -7.61 -17.41 -0.47
C PHE A 98 -6.80 -18.60 -1.03
N LEU A 99 -7.18 -19.83 -0.71
CA LEU A 99 -6.48 -21.03 -1.21
C LEU A 99 -6.62 -21.19 -2.72
N LYS A 100 -7.76 -20.80 -3.30
CA LYS A 100 -7.94 -20.79 -4.76
C LYS A 100 -7.04 -19.75 -5.42
N SER A 101 -6.96 -18.53 -4.88
CA SER A 101 -6.11 -17.49 -5.46
C SER A 101 -4.65 -17.90 -5.36
N GLN A 102 -4.20 -18.39 -4.20
CA GLN A 102 -2.85 -18.91 -4.03
C GLN A 102 -2.56 -20.07 -4.98
N GLY A 103 -3.47 -21.06 -5.06
CA GLY A 103 -3.30 -22.20 -5.96
C GLY A 103 -3.32 -21.81 -7.45
N ALA A 104 -4.01 -20.73 -7.83
CA ALA A 104 -3.96 -20.19 -9.18
C ALA A 104 -2.60 -19.52 -9.48
N LEU A 105 -2.05 -18.78 -8.53
CA LEU A 105 -0.73 -18.17 -8.64
C LEU A 105 0.37 -19.24 -8.79
N ASP A 106 0.37 -20.23 -7.91
CA ASP A 106 1.37 -21.29 -7.92
C ASP A 106 1.34 -22.07 -9.24
N LYS A 107 0.14 -22.33 -9.78
CA LYS A 107 -0.02 -22.96 -11.09
C LYS A 107 0.45 -22.07 -12.23
N ALA A 108 0.13 -20.78 -12.22
CA ALA A 108 0.57 -19.85 -13.26
C ALA A 108 2.10 -19.76 -13.32
N VAL A 109 2.77 -19.76 -12.16
CA VAL A 109 4.24 -19.79 -12.08
C VAL A 109 4.78 -21.11 -12.61
N ALA A 110 4.26 -22.26 -12.16
CA ALA A 110 4.73 -23.57 -12.61
C ALA A 110 4.55 -23.78 -14.12
N GLU A 111 3.40 -23.39 -14.68
CA GLU A 111 3.14 -23.45 -16.12
C GLU A 111 4.05 -22.49 -16.89
N GLY A 112 4.27 -21.27 -16.38
CA GLY A 112 5.15 -20.28 -16.97
C GLY A 112 6.62 -20.68 -16.99
N GLU A 113 7.12 -21.28 -15.92
CA GLU A 113 8.47 -21.85 -15.84
C GLU A 113 8.64 -23.03 -16.79
N SER A 114 7.64 -23.92 -16.87
CA SER A 114 7.64 -25.01 -17.83
C SER A 114 7.62 -24.51 -19.28
N ALA A 115 6.86 -23.46 -19.58
CA ALA A 115 6.82 -22.82 -20.88
C ALA A 115 8.16 -22.15 -21.22
N LEU A 116 8.79 -21.48 -20.26
CA LEU A 116 10.13 -20.89 -20.44
C LEU A 116 11.16 -21.97 -20.76
N ALA A 117 11.19 -23.08 -20.00
CA ALA A 117 12.11 -24.19 -20.24
C ALA A 117 11.90 -24.82 -21.62
N ALA A 118 10.65 -24.95 -22.08
CA ALA A 118 10.34 -25.43 -23.43
C ALA A 118 10.87 -24.46 -24.51
N LEU A 119 10.68 -23.14 -24.32
CA LEU A 119 11.16 -22.12 -25.25
C LEU A 119 12.69 -22.04 -25.31
N GLU A 120 13.38 -22.28 -24.19
CA GLU A 120 14.85 -22.33 -24.14
C GLU A 120 15.44 -23.47 -24.97
N VAL A 121 14.74 -24.60 -25.09
CA VAL A 121 15.13 -25.73 -25.95
C VAL A 121 14.54 -25.66 -27.36
N GLY A 122 13.89 -24.54 -27.71
CA GLY A 122 13.34 -24.29 -29.04
C GLY A 122 12.02 -25.00 -29.34
N GLN A 123 11.30 -25.47 -28.32
CA GLN A 123 9.94 -25.97 -28.48
C GLN A 123 8.94 -24.81 -28.52
N GLU A 124 7.89 -24.96 -29.32
CA GLU A 124 6.76 -24.03 -29.30
C GLU A 124 5.85 -24.34 -28.11
N VAL A 125 5.36 -23.29 -27.46
CA VAL A 125 4.38 -23.40 -26.37
C VAL A 125 2.99 -23.23 -26.98
N GLU A 126 2.16 -24.25 -26.84
CA GLU A 126 0.80 -24.27 -27.38
C GLU A 126 -0.05 -23.17 -26.70
N GLY A 127 -0.70 -22.32 -27.50
CA GLY A 127 -1.50 -21.18 -26.98
C GLY A 127 -0.70 -19.92 -26.61
N ALA A 128 0.62 -19.88 -26.86
CA ALA A 128 1.41 -18.67 -26.65
C ALA A 128 1.12 -17.61 -27.73
N GLU A 129 0.35 -16.58 -27.36
CA GLU A 129 0.16 -15.38 -28.19
C GLU A 129 1.22 -14.32 -27.86
N TRP A 130 2.11 -14.04 -28.81
CA TRP A 130 3.12 -13.00 -28.67
C TRP A 130 2.53 -11.62 -28.97
N SER A 131 2.80 -10.64 -28.10
CA SER A 131 2.53 -9.23 -28.41
C SER A 131 3.37 -8.74 -29.59
N ASN A 132 2.94 -7.65 -30.23
CA ASN A 132 3.72 -7.02 -31.30
C ASN A 132 5.15 -6.70 -30.82
N PRO A 133 6.18 -6.94 -31.65
CA PRO A 133 7.55 -6.59 -31.31
C PRO A 133 7.70 -5.09 -31.05
N GLY A 134 8.40 -4.75 -29.96
CA GLY A 134 8.64 -3.37 -29.54
C GLY A 134 10.08 -3.14 -29.12
N MET A 135 10.63 -1.95 -29.42
CA MET A 135 11.96 -1.54 -28.98
C MET A 135 11.86 -0.84 -27.62
N VAL A 136 12.51 -1.41 -26.61
CA VAL A 136 12.49 -0.90 -25.23
C VAL A 136 13.81 -0.24 -24.87
N THR A 137 13.76 0.85 -24.12
CA THR A 137 14.93 1.48 -23.48
C THR A 137 14.68 1.63 -21.98
N LEU A 138 15.73 1.87 -21.20
CA LEU A 138 15.58 2.12 -19.75
C LEU A 138 14.64 3.31 -19.43
N VAL A 139 14.58 4.27 -20.36
CA VAL A 139 13.72 5.46 -20.29
C VAL A 139 12.33 5.19 -20.91
N LYS A 140 12.27 4.54 -22.08
CA LYS A 140 11.02 4.19 -22.78
C LYS A 140 10.72 2.70 -22.61
N ARG A 141 10.03 2.38 -21.52
CA ARG A 141 9.80 0.99 -21.07
C ARG A 141 8.65 0.26 -21.78
N GLN A 142 7.87 0.96 -22.61
CA GLN A 142 6.73 0.40 -23.36
C GLN A 142 5.76 -0.45 -22.51
N GLY A 143 5.52 -0.06 -21.26
CA GLY A 143 4.61 -0.79 -20.36
C GLY A 143 5.23 -2.00 -19.65
N LEU A 144 6.53 -2.25 -19.80
CA LEU A 144 7.24 -3.25 -19.01
C LEU A 144 7.32 -2.85 -17.53
N HIS A 145 7.05 -3.82 -16.66
CA HIS A 145 7.32 -3.69 -15.23
C HIS A 145 8.84 -3.46 -15.02
N PRO A 146 9.26 -2.67 -14.02
CA PRO A 146 10.68 -2.40 -13.78
C PRO A 146 11.56 -3.65 -13.65
N GLU A 147 11.01 -4.71 -13.06
CA GLU A 147 11.71 -5.98 -12.91
C GLU A 147 11.87 -6.73 -14.23
N GLY A 148 10.81 -6.80 -15.04
CA GLY A 148 10.87 -7.39 -16.39
C GLY A 148 11.83 -6.65 -17.30
N LEU A 149 11.89 -5.32 -17.17
CA LEU A 149 12.87 -4.51 -17.87
C LEU A 149 14.31 -4.88 -17.47
N ARG A 150 14.61 -5.02 -16.17
CA ARG A 150 15.94 -5.43 -15.71
C ARG A 150 16.32 -6.81 -16.23
N ALA A 151 15.38 -7.76 -16.20
CA ALA A 151 15.61 -9.12 -16.66
C ALA A 151 15.90 -9.17 -18.17
N VAL A 152 15.15 -8.41 -18.99
CA VAL A 152 15.38 -8.25 -20.43
C VAL A 152 16.74 -7.61 -20.73
N PHE A 153 17.11 -6.55 -19.99
CA PHE A 153 18.39 -5.86 -20.19
C PHE A 153 19.61 -6.65 -19.67
N GLY A 154 19.40 -7.69 -18.88
CA GLY A 154 20.46 -8.61 -18.43
C GLY A 154 20.89 -9.65 -19.47
N VAL A 155 20.16 -9.77 -20.58
CA VAL A 155 20.43 -10.76 -21.64
C VAL A 155 21.71 -10.42 -22.42
N SER A 156 22.55 -11.44 -22.66
CA SER A 156 23.74 -11.29 -23.51
C SER A 156 23.38 -11.23 -24.99
N LYS A 157 24.15 -10.45 -25.76
CA LYS A 157 24.03 -10.35 -27.22
C LYS A 157 24.37 -11.65 -27.94
N ASP A 158 25.19 -12.50 -27.32
CA ASP A 158 25.69 -13.73 -27.93
C ASP A 158 24.67 -14.87 -27.90
N THR A 159 23.61 -14.74 -27.09
CA THR A 159 22.61 -15.80 -26.83
C THR A 159 21.25 -15.48 -27.43
N LEU A 160 21.21 -14.77 -28.57
CA LEU A 160 19.96 -14.38 -29.22
C LEU A 160 19.45 -15.47 -30.21
N PRO A 161 18.14 -15.76 -30.25
CA PRO A 161 17.08 -15.20 -29.41
C PRO A 161 17.12 -15.78 -27.98
N ALA A 162 16.95 -14.91 -26.98
CA ALA A 162 16.88 -15.34 -25.58
C ALA A 162 15.46 -15.19 -25.04
N HIS A 163 15.05 -16.11 -24.18
CA HIS A 163 13.77 -16.05 -23.49
C HIS A 163 14.01 -15.76 -22.01
N VAL A 164 13.18 -14.89 -21.43
CA VAL A 164 13.26 -14.53 -20.01
C VAL A 164 11.84 -14.56 -19.46
N GLY A 165 11.60 -15.34 -18.42
CA GLY A 165 10.29 -15.43 -17.77
C GLY A 165 10.34 -14.89 -16.36
N MET A 166 9.24 -14.32 -15.89
CA MET A 166 9.08 -13.95 -14.48
C MET A 166 7.62 -13.86 -14.04
N PRO A 167 7.33 -14.09 -12.75
CA PRO A 167 6.06 -13.70 -12.17
C PRO A 167 5.95 -12.17 -12.06
N ILE A 168 4.71 -11.66 -12.14
CA ILE A 168 4.38 -10.25 -11.91
C ILE A 168 3.37 -10.17 -10.75
N ASP A 169 3.40 -9.08 -10.01
CA ASP A 169 2.55 -8.82 -8.82
C ASP A 169 1.03 -8.95 -9.06
N ASP A 170 0.60 -8.92 -10.31
CA ASP A 170 -0.80 -9.13 -10.70
C ASP A 170 -1.20 -10.61 -10.84
N GLY A 171 -0.30 -11.51 -10.45
CA GLY A 171 -0.52 -12.94 -10.44
C GLY A 171 -0.37 -13.63 -11.78
N ARG A 172 0.21 -12.94 -12.78
CA ARG A 172 0.54 -13.52 -14.08
C ARG A 172 2.00 -13.92 -14.13
N TYR A 173 2.30 -14.88 -14.99
CA TYR A 173 3.66 -15.17 -15.43
C TYR A 173 3.84 -14.66 -16.86
N VAL A 174 4.89 -13.87 -17.09
CA VAL A 174 5.15 -13.27 -18.40
C VAL A 174 6.50 -13.73 -18.92
N VAL A 175 6.52 -14.16 -20.19
CA VAL A 175 7.74 -14.51 -20.91
C VAL A 175 8.04 -13.44 -21.95
N PHE A 176 9.27 -12.95 -21.93
CA PHE A 176 9.83 -12.03 -22.90
C PHE A 176 10.77 -12.75 -23.85
N ARG A 177 10.65 -12.47 -25.15
CA ARG A 177 11.58 -12.93 -26.17
C ARG A 177 12.45 -11.77 -26.65
N VAL A 178 13.73 -11.80 -26.32
CA VAL A 178 14.71 -10.84 -26.81
C VAL A 178 15.20 -11.31 -28.18
N SER A 179 14.72 -10.63 -29.22
CA SER A 179 15.05 -10.99 -30.62
C SER A 179 16.27 -10.24 -31.16
N LYS A 180 16.47 -8.99 -30.71
CA LYS A 180 17.54 -8.13 -31.19
C LYS A 180 17.95 -7.18 -30.09
N ILE A 181 19.26 -7.04 -29.89
CA ILE A 181 19.85 -5.97 -29.09
C ILE A 181 20.48 -4.98 -30.07
N VAL A 182 20.10 -3.71 -29.95
CA VAL A 182 20.64 -2.62 -30.76
C VAL A 182 21.50 -1.77 -29.86
N ASP A 183 22.77 -1.63 -30.23
CA ASP A 183 23.64 -0.65 -29.59
C ASP A 183 23.15 0.75 -29.86
N LEU A 184 23.35 1.64 -28.88
CA LEU A 184 23.24 3.07 -29.18
C LEU A 184 24.20 3.36 -30.34
N GLU A 185 23.70 3.95 -31.41
CA GLU A 185 24.55 4.71 -32.34
C GLU A 185 25.36 5.72 -31.50
N GLU A 186 26.61 5.98 -31.91
CA GLU A 186 27.58 6.78 -31.15
C GLU A 186 26.91 7.89 -30.34
N VAL A 187 27.14 7.86 -29.02
CA VAL A 187 26.60 8.88 -28.12
C VAL A 187 27.06 10.24 -28.64
N THR A 188 26.11 11.03 -29.14
CA THR A 188 26.42 12.32 -29.72
C THR A 188 26.80 13.31 -28.62
N GLU A 189 27.53 14.39 -28.96
CA GLU A 189 27.78 15.46 -27.99
C GLU A 189 26.46 16.07 -27.45
N ASP A 190 25.41 16.10 -28.26
CA ASP A 190 24.08 16.58 -27.86
C ASP A 190 23.40 15.64 -26.84
N ASP A 191 23.56 14.32 -26.99
CA ASP A 191 23.08 13.35 -26.00
C ASP A 191 23.83 13.50 -24.67
N LEU A 192 25.16 13.68 -24.72
CA LEU A 192 25.97 13.94 -23.52
C LEU A 192 25.57 15.24 -22.84
N ASN A 193 25.35 16.31 -23.60
CA ASN A 193 24.91 17.58 -23.05
C ASN A 193 23.50 17.48 -22.42
N THR A 194 22.59 16.75 -23.06
CA THR A 194 21.25 16.48 -22.51
C THR A 194 21.32 15.69 -21.21
N ALA A 195 22.13 14.62 -21.17
CA ALA A 195 22.33 13.80 -19.98
C ALA A 195 22.98 14.59 -18.83
N LYS A 196 23.98 15.44 -19.13
CA LYS A 196 24.59 16.37 -18.16
C LYS A 196 23.55 17.32 -17.58
N ASN A 197 22.76 17.97 -18.42
CA ASN A 197 21.72 18.91 -17.99
C ASN A 197 20.67 18.21 -17.10
N GLN A 198 20.27 16.99 -17.43
CA GLN A 198 19.36 16.20 -16.59
C GLN A 198 19.98 15.86 -15.23
N LEU A 199 21.25 15.43 -15.22
CA LEU A 199 21.97 15.14 -13.98
C LEU A 199 22.14 16.38 -13.10
N GLU A 200 22.49 17.52 -13.71
CA GLU A 200 22.58 18.81 -13.01
C GLU A 200 21.23 19.22 -12.39
N GLN A 201 20.12 19.06 -13.11
CA GLN A 201 18.78 19.32 -12.57
C GLN A 201 18.45 18.40 -11.40
N MET A 202 18.74 17.11 -11.50
CA MET A 202 18.52 16.16 -10.39
C MET A 202 19.38 16.52 -9.16
N MET A 203 20.65 16.84 -9.36
CA MET A 203 21.54 17.25 -8.28
C MET A 203 21.10 18.57 -7.64
N GLN A 204 20.66 19.56 -8.44
CA GLN A 204 20.13 20.83 -7.94
C GLN A 204 18.86 20.62 -7.11
N GLN A 205 17.95 19.75 -7.56
CA GLN A 205 16.74 19.41 -6.81
C GLN A 205 17.09 18.73 -5.47
N GLN A 206 18.03 17.79 -5.48
CA GLN A 206 18.48 17.11 -4.26
C GLN A 206 19.21 18.05 -3.30
N GLN A 207 20.04 18.97 -3.81
CA GLN A 207 20.71 19.98 -2.98
C GLN A 207 19.71 20.97 -2.40
N MET A 208 18.72 21.40 -3.17
CA MET A 208 17.68 22.29 -2.69
C MET A 208 16.82 21.62 -1.62
N SER A 209 16.41 20.36 -1.81
CA SER A 209 15.64 19.63 -0.80
C SER A 209 16.45 19.43 0.48
N ALA A 210 17.73 19.05 0.38
CA ALA A 210 18.62 18.91 1.51
C ALA A 210 18.89 20.25 2.22
N TYR A 211 19.06 21.34 1.47
CA TYR A 211 19.23 22.68 2.02
C TYR A 211 17.97 23.12 2.78
N ILE A 212 16.78 22.96 2.19
CA ILE A 212 15.50 23.23 2.85
C ILE A 212 15.33 22.38 4.12
N ALA A 213 15.65 21.08 4.06
CA ALA A 213 15.62 20.20 5.22
C ALA A 213 16.55 20.70 6.34
N SER A 214 17.78 21.08 6.00
CA SER A 214 18.74 21.62 6.96
C SER A 214 18.31 22.97 7.56
N LEU A 215 17.63 23.81 6.77
CA LEU A 215 17.07 25.07 7.25
C LEU A 215 15.87 24.83 8.19
N ARG A 216 15.00 23.87 7.87
CA ARG A 216 13.88 23.47 8.74
C ARG A 216 14.39 22.94 10.08
N GLU A 217 15.42 22.11 10.05
CA GLU A 217 16.08 21.58 11.26
C GLU A 217 16.68 22.71 12.11
N LYS A 218 17.48 23.60 11.51
CA LYS A 218 18.12 24.73 12.22
C LYS A 218 17.14 25.78 12.72
N ALA A 219 16.07 26.02 11.99
CA ALA A 219 15.04 26.98 12.37
C ALA A 219 14.09 26.44 13.47
N ASN A 220 14.31 25.21 13.95
CA ASN A 220 13.51 24.56 15.00
C ASN A 220 12.00 24.65 14.71
N VAL A 221 11.65 24.40 13.44
CA VAL A 221 10.27 24.55 12.96
C VAL A 221 9.42 23.44 13.56
N ARG A 222 8.58 23.78 14.53
CA ARG A 222 7.53 22.89 15.03
C ARG A 222 6.34 22.98 14.09
N ILE A 223 6.24 22.03 13.16
CA ILE A 223 5.03 21.86 12.36
C ILE A 223 3.98 21.28 13.30
N ASN A 224 2.96 22.08 13.61
CA ASN A 224 1.78 21.60 14.32
C ASN A 224 0.97 20.77 13.32
N SER A 225 1.16 19.45 13.35
CA SER A 225 0.55 18.49 12.42
C SER A 225 -0.98 18.55 12.42
N ASP A 226 -1.59 19.14 13.45
CA ASP A 226 -3.05 19.28 13.55
C ASP A 226 -3.64 20.38 12.64
N ALA A 227 -2.80 21.30 12.12
CA ALA A 227 -3.26 22.38 11.22
C ALA A 227 -3.14 22.03 9.73
N ILE A 228 -2.43 20.96 9.38
CA ILE A 228 -2.22 20.51 8.00
C ILE A 228 -3.04 19.25 7.81
N GLY A 229 -4.33 19.41 7.51
CA GLY A 229 -5.17 18.31 7.05
C GLY A 229 -4.47 17.57 5.90
N LEU A 230 -4.37 16.26 6.05
CA LEU A 230 -3.69 15.33 5.15
C LEU A 230 -4.12 15.55 3.69
N ASP A 231 -3.23 16.06 2.83
CA ASP A 231 -3.10 15.68 1.41
C ASP A 231 -2.07 16.58 0.72
N GLY A 232 -0.93 16.00 0.36
CA GLY A 232 0.06 16.63 -0.50
C GLY A 232 1.39 16.93 0.18
N LEU A 233 2.45 16.46 -0.47
CA LEU A 233 3.87 16.72 -0.19
C LEU A 233 4.55 15.74 0.77
N SER A 234 4.43 14.44 0.48
CA SER A 234 5.53 13.50 0.64
C SER A 234 6.28 13.35 -0.69
N ASN A 235 7.30 14.20 -0.86
CA ASN A 235 8.59 13.90 -1.51
C ASN A 235 9.59 14.98 -1.09
#